data_AF-A0A7J7HUC7-F1
#
_entry.id   AF-A0A7J7HUC7-F1
#
_cell.length_a   1.000
_cell.length_b   1.000
_cell.length_c   1.000
_cell.angle_alpha   90.00
_cell.angle_beta   90.00
_cell.angle_gamma   90.00
#
_symmetry.space_group_name_H-M   'P 1'
#
loop_
_entity.id
_entity.type
_entity.pdbx_description
1 polymer ?
#
loop_
_entity_poly.entity_id
_entity_poly.type
_entity_poly.pdbx_seq_one_letter_code
_entity_poly.pdbx_strand_id
1 'polypeptide(L)'
;MNLKKIVLRSNLYGTCDTSICVKGPGYVTAQDIITPPYVEIVDNTQHIASLTEPIDLCIRLQIERNHGYRIKSPNNFQDGSYPIDAVFMPVRNANHSIHSYGNGDEKQEILFLEIWTNGSLTPKEAFHEASWNLIDLFIPFFHTEEENFHLDDNQPKVTLHIFTFHDKLAKLRKKK
;
A
#
# COMPACT_ATOMS: atom_id res chain seq x y z
N MET A 1 9.94 -18.38 -5.51
CA MET A 1 10.64 -18.39 -4.21
C MET A 1 9.65 -18.08 -3.10
N ASN A 2 9.71 -18.81 -1.98
CA ASN A 2 8.72 -18.75 -0.90
C ASN A 2 8.79 -17.46 -0.06
N LEU A 3 9.99 -16.93 0.20
CA LEU A 3 10.18 -15.71 0.97
C LEU A 3 9.42 -14.50 0.38
N LYS A 4 9.30 -14.41 -0.96
CA LYS A 4 8.53 -13.35 -1.64
C LYS A 4 7.03 -13.40 -1.39
N LYS A 5 6.50 -14.54 -0.93
CA LYS A 5 5.07 -14.72 -0.69
C LYS A 5 4.65 -14.25 0.70
N ILE A 6 5.61 -14.04 1.61
CA ILE A 6 5.33 -13.56 2.96
C ILE A 6 4.73 -12.15 2.86
N VAL A 7 3.56 -11.99 3.45
CA VAL A 7 2.88 -10.70 3.51
C VAL A 7 3.16 -10.06 4.86
N LEU A 8 3.74 -8.87 4.81
CA LEU A 8 4.10 -8.08 5.99
C LEU A 8 3.28 -6.80 6.03
N ARG A 9 2.92 -6.36 7.24
CA ARG A 9 2.35 -5.05 7.52
C ARG A 9 3.29 -4.33 8.49
N SER A 10 3.68 -3.10 8.17
CA SER A 10 4.54 -2.32 9.06
C SER A 10 4.31 -0.83 8.90
N ASN A 11 4.60 -0.07 9.96
CA ASN A 11 4.71 1.39 9.94
C ASN A 11 6.18 1.87 9.91
N LEU A 12 7.08 1.00 9.44
CA LEU A 12 8.53 1.24 9.36
C LEU A 12 8.86 2.47 8.50
N TYR A 13 9.82 3.27 8.98
CA TYR A 13 10.56 4.23 8.17
C TYR A 13 11.98 3.69 7.93
N GLY A 14 12.37 3.51 6.66
CA GLY A 14 13.69 2.97 6.29
C GLY A 14 13.72 1.45 6.15
N THR A 15 14.80 0.83 6.61
CA THR A 15 15.01 -0.62 6.60
C THR A 15 15.10 -1.19 8.01
N CYS A 16 14.71 -2.45 8.16
CA CYS A 16 14.83 -3.21 9.41
C CYS A 16 15.41 -4.59 9.11
N ASP A 17 16.42 -4.97 9.88
CA ASP A 17 16.99 -6.31 9.80
C ASP A 17 16.25 -7.26 10.76
N THR A 18 15.92 -8.44 10.27
CA THR A 18 15.24 -9.51 11.00
C THR A 18 15.94 -10.83 10.69
N SER A 19 15.62 -11.90 11.43
CA SER A 19 16.20 -13.22 11.18
C SER A 19 15.21 -14.35 11.37
N ILE A 20 15.51 -15.48 10.74
CA ILE A 20 14.91 -16.79 10.99
C ILE A 20 16.02 -17.67 11.57
N CYS A 21 15.80 -18.26 12.74
CA CYS A 21 16.74 -19.15 13.40
C CYS A 21 15.99 -20.40 13.88
N VAL A 22 16.13 -21.52 13.17
CA VAL A 22 15.39 -22.76 13.45
C VAL A 22 16.34 -23.95 13.45
N LYS A 23 16.13 -24.87 14.39
CA LYS A 23 16.85 -26.15 14.45
C LYS A 23 16.00 -27.26 13.86
N GLY A 24 16.56 -28.03 12.95
CA GLY A 24 15.89 -29.18 12.34
C GLY A 24 15.91 -30.43 13.22
N PRO A 25 15.19 -31.50 12.82
CA PRO A 25 14.30 -31.58 11.66
C PRO A 25 12.93 -30.91 11.93
N GLY A 26 12.31 -30.33 10.90
CA GLY A 26 11.03 -29.64 11.04
C GLY A 26 10.64 -28.74 9.85
N TYR A 27 9.44 -28.17 9.91
CA TYR A 27 8.97 -27.18 8.94
C TYR A 27 9.28 -25.78 9.42
N VAL A 28 9.78 -24.94 8.51
CA VAL A 28 10.01 -23.51 8.74
C VAL A 28 8.90 -22.73 8.04
N THR A 29 8.21 -21.90 8.80
CA THR A 29 7.08 -21.07 8.35
C THR A 29 7.35 -19.59 8.63
N ALA A 30 6.48 -18.72 8.16
CA ALA A 30 6.58 -17.29 8.45
C ALA A 30 6.51 -16.98 9.95
N GLN A 31 5.84 -17.80 10.76
CA GLN A 31 5.82 -17.65 12.21
C GLN A 31 7.20 -17.69 12.87
N ASP A 32 8.18 -18.36 12.25
CA ASP A 32 9.54 -18.51 12.79
C ASP A 32 10.43 -17.27 12.56
N ILE A 33 9.89 -16.22 11.92
CA ILE A 33 10.60 -14.96 11.71
C ILE A 33 10.57 -14.14 13.00
N ILE A 34 11.74 -13.76 13.48
CA ILE A 34 11.90 -12.95 14.69
C ILE A 34 11.69 -11.47 14.36
N THR A 35 10.44 -11.02 14.31
CA THR A 35 10.11 -9.64 13.94
C THR A 35 10.12 -8.68 15.14
N PRO A 36 10.46 -7.39 14.93
CA PRO A 36 10.25 -6.36 15.94
C PRO A 36 8.76 -5.99 16.06
N PRO A 37 8.34 -5.30 17.15
CA PRO A 37 6.93 -5.01 17.43
C PRO A 37 6.17 -4.19 16.37
N TYR A 38 6.89 -3.49 15.49
CA TYR A 38 6.33 -2.65 14.43
C TYR A 38 6.21 -3.36 13.06
N VAL A 39 6.59 -4.64 13.00
CA VAL A 39 6.41 -5.52 11.83
C VAL A 39 5.49 -6.66 12.20
N GLU A 40 4.34 -6.71 11.54
CA GLU A 40 3.34 -7.75 11.68
C GLU A 40 3.37 -8.67 10.46
N ILE A 41 3.31 -9.98 10.73
CA ILE A 41 3.17 -11.01 9.71
C ILE A 41 1.68 -11.28 9.54
N VAL A 42 1.18 -11.10 8.32
CA VAL A 42 -0.26 -11.23 8.04
C VAL A 42 -0.67 -12.70 7.92
N ASP A 43 0.19 -13.53 7.35
CA ASP A 43 -0.01 -14.99 7.25
C ASP A 43 1.17 -15.72 7.89
N ASN A 44 0.95 -16.21 9.10
CA ASN A 44 1.96 -16.96 9.87
C ASN A 44 2.21 -18.37 9.31
N THR A 45 1.30 -18.89 8.47
CA THR A 45 1.35 -20.27 7.97
C THR A 45 2.16 -20.42 6.68
N GLN A 46 2.56 -19.31 6.06
CA GLN A 46 3.31 -19.31 4.81
C GLN A 46 4.60 -20.14 4.95
N HIS A 47 4.63 -21.27 4.25
CA HIS A 47 5.78 -22.18 4.25
C HIS A 47 7.01 -21.51 3.64
N ILE A 48 8.17 -21.70 4.28
CA ILE A 48 9.47 -21.18 3.83
C ILE A 48 10.34 -22.33 3.32
N ALA A 49 10.64 -23.31 4.19
CA ALA A 49 11.52 -24.44 3.91
C ALA A 49 11.21 -25.63 4.82
N SER A 50 11.74 -26.81 4.47
CA SER A 50 11.68 -28.04 5.28
C SER A 50 13.10 -28.50 5.62
N LEU A 51 13.39 -28.72 6.89
CA LEU A 51 14.66 -29.25 7.37
C LEU A 51 14.52 -30.75 7.60
N THR A 52 15.26 -31.55 6.83
CA THR A 52 15.19 -33.03 6.89
C THR A 52 16.14 -33.62 7.93
N GLU A 53 17.19 -32.88 8.29
CA GLU A 53 18.28 -33.30 9.16
C GLU A 53 18.40 -32.37 10.37
N PRO A 54 19.12 -32.76 11.44
CA PRO A 54 19.36 -31.93 12.61
C PRO A 54 20.40 -30.84 12.31
N ILE A 55 20.02 -29.92 11.42
CA ILE A 55 20.82 -28.76 11.01
C ILE A 55 20.24 -27.47 11.59
N ASP A 56 21.11 -26.52 11.90
CA ASP A 56 20.73 -25.19 12.34
C ASP A 56 20.63 -24.27 11.09
N LEU A 57 19.43 -23.79 10.79
CA LEU A 57 19.17 -22.83 9.71
C LEU A 57 19.10 -21.41 10.29
N CYS A 58 19.99 -20.54 9.84
CA CYS A 58 19.99 -19.11 10.17
C CYS A 58 19.95 -18.27 8.89
N ILE A 59 18.90 -17.46 8.73
CA ILE A 59 18.73 -16.55 7.59
C ILE A 59 18.55 -15.13 8.12
N ARG A 60 19.41 -14.20 7.70
CA ARG A 60 19.22 -12.76 7.92
C ARG A 60 18.40 -12.17 6.77
N LEU A 61 17.39 -11.40 7.09
CA LEU A 61 16.48 -10.76 6.14
C LEU A 61 16.48 -9.26 6.40
N GLN A 62 16.36 -8.47 5.35
CA GLN A 62 16.17 -7.03 5.43
C GLN A 62 14.79 -6.66 4.88
N ILE A 63 13.96 -6.06 5.74
CA ILE A 63 12.61 -5.61 5.42
C ILE A 63 12.65 -4.11 5.16
N GLU A 64 11.98 -3.68 4.09
CA GLU A 64 11.83 -2.28 3.70
C GLU A 64 10.34 -2.00 3.45
N ARG A 65 9.89 -0.79 3.81
CA ARG A 65 8.58 -0.28 3.37
C ARG A 65 8.81 0.65 2.18
N ASN A 66 8.21 0.33 1.05
CA ASN A 66 8.31 1.15 -0.16
C ASN A 66 7.03 1.06 -1.01
N HIS A 67 7.03 1.63 -2.22
CA HIS A 67 5.93 1.60 -3.17
C HIS A 67 6.31 0.84 -4.46
N GLY A 68 5.32 0.26 -5.13
CA GLY A 68 5.47 -0.37 -6.43
C GLY A 68 6.21 -1.72 -6.40
N TYR A 69 6.93 -2.01 -7.47
CA TYR A 69 7.74 -3.22 -7.63
C TYR A 69 9.18 -2.84 -7.89
N ARG A 70 10.11 -3.45 -7.15
CA ARG A 70 11.56 -3.25 -7.36
C ARG A 70 12.21 -4.58 -7.72
N ILE A 71 12.75 -4.64 -8.93
CA ILE A 71 13.65 -5.70 -9.37
C ILE A 71 15.03 -5.39 -8.80
N LYS A 72 15.64 -6.34 -8.09
CA LYS A 72 17.02 -6.18 -7.60
C LYS A 72 17.94 -7.04 -8.46
N SER A 73 18.93 -6.40 -9.10
CA SER A 73 19.94 -7.12 -9.86
C SER A 73 21.01 -7.72 -8.94
N PRO A 74 21.58 -8.89 -9.29
CA PRO A 74 22.63 -9.55 -8.49
C PRO A 74 23.92 -8.73 -8.34
N ASN A 75 24.21 -7.85 -9.29
CA ASN A 75 25.52 -7.20 -9.41
C ASN A 75 25.82 -6.12 -8.36
N ASN A 76 24.87 -5.80 -7.47
CA ASN A 76 24.98 -4.65 -6.56
C ASN A 76 25.39 -5.00 -5.12
N PHE A 77 25.65 -6.28 -4.79
CA PHE A 77 25.87 -6.71 -3.40
C PHE A 77 27.22 -7.41 -3.22
N GLN A 78 28.15 -6.72 -2.56
CA GLN A 78 29.52 -7.18 -2.31
C GLN A 78 29.64 -8.04 -1.02
N ASP A 79 28.62 -8.07 -0.14
CA ASP A 79 28.69 -8.74 1.18
C ASP A 79 28.21 -10.21 1.18
N GLY A 80 27.92 -10.80 0.02
CA GLY A 80 27.37 -12.15 -0.06
C GLY A 80 25.87 -12.24 0.26
N SER A 81 25.19 -11.09 0.34
CA SER A 81 23.73 -11.02 0.39
C SER A 81 23.11 -11.39 -0.96
N TYR A 82 21.98 -12.11 -0.91
CA TYR A 82 21.25 -12.51 -2.11
C TYR A 82 20.03 -11.60 -2.31
N PRO A 83 20.00 -10.75 -3.35
CA PRO A 83 18.87 -9.87 -3.57
C PRO A 83 17.62 -10.65 -3.99
N ILE A 84 16.49 -10.15 -3.51
CA ILE A 84 15.17 -10.69 -3.77
C ILE A 84 14.33 -9.54 -4.34
N ASP A 85 13.60 -9.78 -5.44
CA ASP A 85 12.65 -8.78 -5.93
C ASP A 85 11.59 -8.50 -4.88
N ALA A 86 11.33 -7.21 -4.67
CA ALA A 86 10.41 -6.74 -3.65
C ALA A 86 9.10 -6.29 -4.28
N VAL A 87 8.00 -6.91 -3.84
CA VAL A 87 6.63 -6.55 -4.23
C VAL A 87 6.02 -5.76 -3.07
N PHE A 88 5.94 -4.44 -3.22
CA PHE A 88 5.38 -3.57 -2.18
C PHE A 88 3.89 -3.29 -2.37
N MET A 89 3.29 -3.78 -3.45
CA MET A 89 1.89 -3.51 -3.80
C MET A 89 0.94 -4.44 -3.03
N PRO A 90 0.08 -3.92 -2.13
CA PRO A 90 -0.85 -4.74 -1.35
C PRO A 90 -2.11 -5.11 -2.14
N VAL A 91 -2.49 -4.29 -3.13
CA VAL A 91 -3.63 -4.55 -4.02
C VAL A 91 -3.20 -5.58 -5.06
N ARG A 92 -3.91 -6.71 -5.12
CA ARG A 92 -3.65 -7.82 -6.04
C ARG A 92 -4.45 -7.69 -7.32
N ASN A 93 -5.67 -7.19 -7.22
CA ASN A 93 -6.56 -6.97 -8.34
C ASN A 93 -7.53 -5.84 -8.01
N ALA A 94 -7.94 -5.10 -9.04
CA ALA A 94 -9.00 -4.10 -8.97
C ALA A 94 -9.82 -4.21 -10.26
N ASN A 95 -11.13 -4.36 -10.12
CA ASN A 95 -12.06 -4.44 -11.22
C ASN A 95 -13.17 -3.40 -11.04
N HIS A 96 -13.81 -2.99 -12.14
CA HIS A 96 -14.89 -2.01 -12.10
C HIS A 96 -15.94 -2.28 -13.18
N SER A 97 -17.18 -1.90 -12.89
CA SER A 97 -18.24 -1.84 -13.89
C SER A 97 -19.09 -0.59 -13.68
N ILE A 98 -19.57 -0.02 -14.79
CA ILE A 98 -20.44 1.16 -14.78
C ILE A 98 -21.77 0.75 -15.37
N HIS A 99 -22.84 1.02 -14.63
CA HIS A 99 -24.20 0.75 -15.06
C HIS A 99 -24.97 2.06 -15.13
N SER A 100 -25.41 2.42 -16.33
CA SER A 100 -26.23 3.60 -16.56
C SER A 100 -27.71 3.25 -16.39
N TYR A 101 -28.47 4.15 -15.78
CA TYR A 101 -29.92 4.05 -15.61
C TYR A 101 -30.56 5.43 -15.76
N GLY A 102 -31.83 5.44 -16.15
CA GLY A 102 -32.57 6.67 -16.49
C GLY A 102 -33.18 6.60 -17.88
N ASN A 103 -34.16 7.46 -18.15
CA ASN A 103 -34.88 7.50 -19.41
C ASN A 103 -34.90 8.94 -19.94
N GLY A 104 -34.60 9.14 -21.23
CA GLY A 104 -34.46 10.49 -21.80
C GLY A 104 -33.10 11.14 -21.51
N ASP A 105 -33.11 12.45 -21.20
CA ASP A 105 -31.91 13.29 -21.02
C ASP A 105 -31.26 13.19 -19.63
N GLU A 106 -31.97 12.64 -18.63
CA GLU A 106 -31.42 12.41 -17.29
C GLU A 106 -30.84 10.99 -17.19
N LYS A 107 -29.56 10.83 -17.55
CA LYS A 107 -28.81 9.58 -17.35
C LYS A 107 -27.99 9.65 -16.07
N GLN A 108 -28.20 8.68 -15.19
CA GLN A 108 -27.42 8.47 -13.98
C GLN A 108 -26.52 7.25 -14.15
N GLU A 109 -25.40 7.21 -13.44
CA GLU A 109 -24.44 6.11 -13.50
C GLU A 109 -24.16 5.58 -12.09
N ILE A 110 -24.04 4.26 -11.97
CA ILE A 110 -23.57 3.56 -10.77
C ILE A 110 -22.24 2.90 -11.10
N LEU A 111 -21.22 3.21 -10.31
CA LEU A 111 -19.91 2.57 -10.35
C LEU A 111 -19.84 1.45 -9.31
N PHE A 112 -19.57 0.24 -9.75
CA PHE A 112 -19.20 -0.90 -8.90
C PHE A 112 -17.67 -1.05 -8.93
N LEU A 113 -17.07 -1.18 -7.76
CA LEU A 113 -15.64 -1.41 -7.59
C LEU A 113 -15.41 -2.69 -6.80
N GLU A 114 -14.58 -3.57 -7.34
CA GLU A 114 -14.13 -4.80 -6.68
C GLU A 114 -12.62 -4.70 -6.44
N ILE A 115 -12.19 -4.83 -5.19
CA ILE A 115 -10.79 -4.65 -4.80
C ILE A 115 -10.36 -5.87 -3.98
N TRP A 116 -9.32 -6.54 -4.43
CA TRP A 116 -8.70 -7.67 -3.73
C TRP A 116 -7.33 -7.26 -3.22
N THR A 117 -7.10 -7.44 -1.92
CA THR A 117 -5.81 -7.16 -1.29
C THR A 117 -5.19 -8.44 -0.72
N ASN A 118 -3.91 -8.39 -0.39
CA ASN A 118 -3.18 -9.48 0.26
C ASN A 118 -3.35 -9.52 1.79
N GLY A 119 -4.21 -8.68 2.36
CA GLY A 119 -4.46 -8.59 3.80
C GLY A 119 -3.56 -7.62 4.59
N SER A 120 -2.42 -7.13 4.04
CA SER A 120 -1.62 -6.11 4.75
C SER A 120 -2.30 -4.74 4.82
N LEU A 121 -3.27 -4.53 3.92
CA LEU A 121 -4.14 -3.37 3.85
C LEU A 121 -5.55 -3.86 3.50
N THR A 122 -6.58 -3.35 4.17
CA THR A 122 -7.97 -3.68 3.81
C THR A 122 -8.37 -3.00 2.49
N PRO A 123 -9.34 -3.54 1.72
CA PRO A 123 -9.84 -2.90 0.50
C PRO A 123 -10.32 -1.46 0.71
N LYS A 124 -10.95 -1.19 1.88
CA LYS A 124 -11.42 0.14 2.25
C LYS A 124 -10.26 1.11 2.49
N GLU A 125 -9.22 0.70 3.21
CA GLU A 125 -8.03 1.52 3.40
C GLU A 125 -7.32 1.76 2.06
N ALA A 126 -7.21 0.74 1.20
CA ALA A 126 -6.63 0.87 -0.14
C ALA A 126 -7.37 1.92 -0.98
N PHE A 127 -8.69 1.89 -0.98
CA PHE A 127 -9.51 2.86 -1.69
C PHE A 127 -9.37 4.28 -1.12
N HIS A 128 -9.29 4.41 0.20
CA HIS A 128 -9.06 5.70 0.85
C HIS A 128 -7.71 6.31 0.45
N GLU A 129 -6.62 5.54 0.55
CA GLU A 129 -5.28 6.01 0.16
C GLU A 129 -5.22 6.37 -1.33
N ALA A 130 -5.84 5.56 -2.20
CA ALA A 130 -5.91 5.84 -3.63
C ALA A 130 -6.68 7.14 -3.92
N SER A 131 -7.81 7.36 -3.24
CA SER A 131 -8.61 8.59 -3.39
C SER A 131 -7.83 9.82 -2.93
N TRP A 132 -7.12 9.71 -1.80
CA TRP A 132 -6.29 10.80 -1.29
C TRP A 132 -5.14 11.13 -2.25
N ASN A 133 -4.43 10.11 -2.75
CA ASN A 133 -3.35 10.29 -3.72
C ASN A 133 -3.85 10.93 -5.02
N LEU A 134 -5.07 10.58 -5.47
CA LEU A 134 -5.68 11.19 -6.65
C LEU A 134 -6.00 12.67 -6.41
N ILE A 135 -6.55 13.02 -5.24
CA ILE A 135 -6.81 14.42 -4.88
C ILE A 135 -5.50 15.21 -4.85
N ASP A 136 -4.49 14.69 -4.14
CA ASP A 136 -3.18 15.33 -4.00
C ASP A 136 -2.50 15.57 -5.35
N LEU A 137 -2.62 14.62 -6.28
CA LEU A 137 -2.14 14.76 -7.66
C LEU A 137 -2.77 15.96 -8.40
N PHE A 138 -4.06 16.24 -8.15
CA PHE A 138 -4.79 17.31 -8.83
C PHE A 138 -4.67 18.69 -8.16
N ILE A 139 -4.30 18.76 -6.87
CA ILE A 139 -4.15 20.03 -6.13
C ILE A 139 -3.36 21.10 -6.90
N PRO A 140 -2.18 20.81 -7.49
CA PRO A 140 -1.39 21.82 -8.18
C PRO A 140 -2.11 22.48 -9.37
N PHE A 141 -3.02 21.76 -10.04
CA PHE A 141 -3.74 22.28 -11.21
C PHE A 141 -4.84 23.27 -10.82
N PHE A 142 -5.35 23.23 -9.60
CA PHE A 142 -6.32 24.21 -9.11
C PHE A 142 -5.71 25.58 -8.83
N HIS A 143 -4.40 25.64 -8.56
CA HIS A 143 -3.70 26.90 -8.27
C HIS A 143 -3.26 27.68 -9.52
N THR A 144 -3.55 27.17 -10.72
CA THR A 144 -3.13 27.80 -11.98
C THR A 144 -4.15 28.81 -12.52
N GLU A 145 -5.37 28.87 -11.96
CA GLU A 145 -6.46 29.75 -12.46
C GLU A 145 -6.62 31.08 -11.70
N GLU A 146 -5.81 31.37 -10.67
CA GLU A 146 -5.94 32.64 -9.91
C GLU A 146 -5.22 33.84 -10.54
N GLU A 147 -4.46 33.66 -11.63
CA GLU A 147 -3.94 34.77 -12.43
C GLU A 147 -4.77 34.96 -13.71
N ASN A 148 -5.59 36.02 -13.72
CA ASN A 148 -6.35 36.60 -14.84
C ASN A 148 -7.86 36.31 -14.92
N PHE A 149 -8.64 36.79 -13.94
CA PHE A 149 -10.03 37.18 -14.20
C PHE A 149 -10.32 38.55 -13.58
N HIS A 150 -10.09 39.61 -14.35
CA HIS A 150 -10.73 40.89 -14.13
C HIS A 150 -12.19 40.74 -14.62
N LEU A 151 -13.10 40.36 -13.71
CA LEU A 151 -14.52 40.25 -14.02
C LEU A 151 -15.26 41.44 -13.43
N ASP A 152 -15.80 42.25 -14.34
CA ASP A 152 -16.80 43.28 -14.10
C ASP A 152 -18.04 42.65 -13.45
N ASP A 153 -18.67 43.43 -12.57
CA ASP A 153 -19.59 42.98 -11.53
C ASP A 153 -20.92 42.43 -12.10
N ASN A 154 -21.58 41.54 -11.31
CA ASN A 154 -22.96 41.05 -11.42
C ASN A 154 -23.24 39.63 -11.99
N GLN A 155 -22.91 38.57 -11.23
CA GLN A 155 -23.73 37.35 -11.06
C GLN A 155 -23.25 36.56 -9.81
N PRO A 156 -24.10 35.73 -9.15
CA PRO A 156 -23.78 35.15 -7.84
C PRO A 156 -22.65 34.14 -7.95
N LYS A 157 -21.53 34.43 -7.28
CA LYS A 157 -20.39 33.53 -7.08
C LYS A 157 -20.87 32.20 -6.49
N VAL A 158 -20.87 31.14 -7.28
CA VAL A 158 -20.82 29.77 -6.74
C VAL A 158 -19.39 29.57 -6.25
N THR A 159 -19.16 29.87 -4.99
CA THR A 159 -17.92 29.51 -4.31
C THR A 159 -17.90 28.00 -4.17
N LEU A 160 -17.09 27.31 -4.97
CA LEU A 160 -16.77 25.90 -4.74
C LEU A 160 -16.07 25.80 -3.38
N HIS A 161 -16.84 25.40 -2.37
CA HIS A 161 -16.44 25.28 -0.97
C HIS A 161 -15.54 24.04 -0.74
N ILE A 162 -14.51 23.85 -1.56
CA ILE A 162 -13.54 22.76 -1.45
C ILE A 162 -12.69 22.92 -0.17
N PHE A 163 -12.45 24.16 0.26
CA PHE A 163 -11.62 24.48 1.43
C PHE A 163 -12.23 24.10 2.79
N THR A 164 -13.53 23.81 2.87
CA THR A 164 -14.15 23.31 4.11
C THR A 164 -13.84 21.85 4.43
N PHE A 165 -13.52 21.03 3.42
CA PHE A 165 -13.22 19.61 3.63
C PHE A 165 -11.83 19.40 4.23
N HIS A 166 -10.83 20.13 3.72
CA HIS A 166 -9.45 20.02 4.18
C HIS A 166 -9.30 20.37 5.67
N ASP A 167 -10.02 21.40 6.11
CA ASP A 167 -9.94 21.90 7.49
C ASP A 167 -10.69 21.00 8.50
N LYS A 168 -11.76 20.33 8.05
CA LYS A 168 -12.47 19.29 8.85
C LYS A 168 -11.67 17.99 8.97
N LEU A 169 -10.98 17.57 7.91
CA LEU A 169 -10.15 16.36 7.89
C LEU A 169 -8.84 16.53 8.67
N ALA A 170 -8.18 17.68 8.58
CA ALA A 170 -7.01 18.00 9.40
C ALA A 170 -7.33 17.99 10.91
N LYS A 171 -8.55 18.40 11.30
CA LYS A 171 -9.03 18.34 12.69
C LYS A 171 -9.30 16.91 13.19
N LEU A 172 -9.69 15.97 12.31
CA LEU A 172 -9.85 14.56 12.65
C LEU A 172 -8.50 13.86 12.93
N ARG A 173 -7.43 14.30 12.27
CA ARG A 173 -6.07 13.77 12.47
C ARG A 173 -5.43 14.19 13.80
N LYS A 174 -5.92 15.28 14.45
CA LYS A 174 -5.42 15.77 15.75
C LYS A 174 -6.14 15.18 16.97
N LYS A 175 -7.15 14.33 16.77
CA LYS A 175 -7.99 13.75 17.84
C LYS A 175 -7.78 12.24 18.05
N LYS A 176 -6.67 11.68 17.57
CA LYS A 176 -6.31 10.28 17.78
C LYS A 176 -4.88 10.16 18.27
#